data_AF-A0A8S1AQ67-F1
#
_entry.id   AF-A0A8S1AQ67-F1
#
_cell.length_a   1.000
_cell.length_b   1.000
_cell.length_c   1.000
_cell.angle_alpha   90.00
_cell.angle_beta   90.00
_cell.angle_gamma   90.00
#
_symmetry.space_group_name_H-M   'P 1'
#
loop_
_entity.id
_entity.type
_entity.pdbx_description
1 polymer ?
#
loop_
_entity_poly.entity_id
_entity_poly.type
_entity_poly.pdbx_seq_one_letter_code
_entity_poly.pdbx_strand_id
1 'polypeptide(L)'
;MRLGGFSFYAEKVFPEKNKVRWRCTRRTCRAYAHTLHDRIFAISNVHSHEPPAAVPTTTRNFTHASIATQAKALLDDICLIRD
;
A
#
# COMPACT_ATOMS: atom_id res chain seq x y z
N MET A 1 -4.93 -9.20 -1.76
CA MET A 1 -4.40 -8.03 -2.49
C MET A 1 -4.39 -6.81 -1.56
N ARG A 2 -3.40 -5.92 -1.66
CA ARG A 2 -3.34 -4.67 -0.88
C ARG A 2 -3.30 -3.46 -1.83
N LEU A 3 -4.14 -2.46 -1.58
CA LEU A 3 -4.25 -1.24 -2.39
C LEU A 3 -4.57 -0.06 -1.48
N GLY A 4 -3.79 1.02 -1.57
CA GLY A 4 -4.06 2.27 -0.83
C GLY A 4 -4.17 2.10 0.69
N GLY A 5 -3.38 1.19 1.29
CA GLY A 5 -3.47 0.88 2.72
C GLY A 5 -4.63 -0.04 3.12
N PHE A 6 -5.54 -0.37 2.19
CA PHE A 6 -6.64 -1.30 2.41
C PHE A 6 -6.28 -2.71 1.95
N SER A 7 -6.85 -3.70 2.64
CA SER A 7 -6.70 -5.12 2.30
C SER A 7 -7.96 -5.64 1.62
N PHE A 8 -7.75 -6.42 0.56
CA PHE A 8 -8.79 -7.05 -0.24
C PHE A 8 -8.57 -8.57 -0.29
N TYR A 9 -9.65 -9.33 -0.16
CA TYR A 9 -9.67 -10.78 -0.32
C TYR A 9 -10.30 -11.16 -1.67
N ALA A 10 -9.88 -12.30 -2.23
CA ALA A 10 -10.49 -12.82 -3.45
C ALA A 10 -11.87 -13.39 -3.09
N GLU A 11 -12.93 -12.74 -3.57
CA GLU A 11 -14.29 -13.19 -3.34
C GLU A 11 -14.69 -14.28 -4.35
N LYS A 12 -14.40 -14.04 -5.64
CA LYS A 12 -14.68 -14.98 -6.72
C LYS A 12 -13.52 -15.00 -7.70
N VAL A 13 -13.04 -16.21 -8.01
CA VAL A 13 -11.99 -16.46 -9.00
C VAL A 13 -12.63 -17.13 -10.20
N PHE A 14 -12.40 -16.57 -11.40
CA PHE A 14 -12.89 -17.08 -12.68
C PHE A 14 -11.68 -17.50 -13.52
N PRO A 15 -11.21 -18.75 -13.39
CA PRO A 15 -10.02 -19.22 -14.09
C PRO A 15 -10.18 -19.19 -15.61
N GLU A 16 -11.35 -19.55 -16.14
CA GLU A 16 -11.64 -19.53 -17.59
C GLU A 16 -11.44 -18.16 -18.25
N LYS A 17 -11.69 -17.10 -17.49
CA LYS A 17 -11.59 -15.71 -17.97
C LYS A 17 -10.36 -15.00 -17.42
N ASN A 18 -9.48 -15.71 -16.71
CA ASN A 18 -8.37 -15.15 -15.94
C ASN A 18 -8.79 -13.95 -15.08
N LYS A 19 -10.01 -13.98 -14.52
CA LYS A 19 -10.60 -12.82 -13.83
C LYS A 19 -10.75 -13.11 -12.35
N VAL A 20 -10.40 -12.16 -11.49
CA VAL A 20 -10.67 -12.25 -10.05
C VAL A 20 -11.46 -11.04 -9.59
N ARG A 21 -12.52 -11.29 -8.82
CA ARG A 21 -13.29 -10.28 -8.11
C ARG A 21 -12.81 -10.23 -6.67
N TRP A 22 -12.33 -9.07 -6.27
CA TRP A 22 -11.82 -8.77 -4.94
C TRP A 22 -12.80 -7.89 -4.18
N ARG A 23 -12.98 -8.16 -2.88
CA ARG A 23 -13.70 -7.28 -1.96
C ARG A 23 -12.80 -6.84 -0.82
N CYS A 24 -13.06 -5.66 -0.27
CA CYS A 24 -12.43 -5.25 0.98
C CYS A 24 -12.71 -6.27 2.09
N THR A 25 -11.71 -6.54 2.94
CA THR A 25 -11.84 -7.48 4.07
C THR A 25 -12.86 -7.05 5.13
N ARG A 26 -13.22 -5.77 5.18
CA ARG A 26 -14.26 -5.26 6.10
C ARG A 26 -15.65 -5.56 5.54
N ARG A 27 -16.47 -6.30 6.31
CA ARG A 27 -17.82 -6.73 5.90
C ARG A 27 -18.79 -5.59 5.61
N THR A 28 -18.64 -4.46 6.31
CA THR A 28 -19.45 -3.25 6.12
C THR A 28 -19.00 -2.40 4.93
N CYS A 29 -17.82 -2.70 4.37
CA CYS A 29 -17.25 -1.96 3.26
C CYS A 29 -17.74 -2.52 1.92
N ARG A 30 -18.10 -1.61 1.01
CA ARG A 30 -18.54 -1.95 -0.36
C ARG A 30 -17.45 -1.77 -1.41
N ALA A 31 -16.22 -1.43 -1.00
CA ALA A 31 -15.09 -1.32 -1.92
C ALA A 31 -14.78 -2.67 -2.59
N TYR A 32 -14.49 -2.62 -3.88
CA TYR A 32 -14.20 -3.78 -4.71
C TYR A 32 -13.15 -3.48 -5.76
N ALA A 33 -12.47 -4.52 -6.23
CA ALA A 33 -11.58 -4.45 -7.38
C ALA A 33 -11.77 -5.68 -8.26
N HIS A 34 -11.59 -5.52 -9.56
CA HIS A 34 -11.54 -6.63 -10.50
C HIS A 34 -10.18 -6.64 -11.19
N THR A 35 -9.53 -7.80 -11.15
CA THR A 35 -8.32 -8.07 -11.93
C THR A 35 -8.65 -8.99 -13.10
N LEU A 36 -7.96 -8.78 -14.22
CA LEU A 36 -7.99 -9.61 -15.41
C LEU A 36 -6.54 -9.91 -15.78
N HIS A 37 -6.19 -11.20 -15.86
CA HIS A 37 -4.81 -11.67 -15.81
C HIS A 37 -4.13 -11.06 -14.57
N ASP A 38 -3.11 -10.22 -14.76
CA ASP A 38 -2.36 -9.57 -13.68
C ASP A 38 -2.60 -8.05 -13.61
N ARG A 39 -3.63 -7.55 -14.32
CA ARG A 39 -3.95 -6.12 -14.37
C ARG A 39 -5.29 -5.82 -13.72
N ILE A 40 -5.34 -4.72 -12.99
CA ILE A 40 -6.59 -4.17 -12.45
C ILE A 40 -7.32 -3.47 -13.59
N PHE A 41 -8.53 -3.90 -13.92
CA PHE A 41 -9.33 -3.26 -14.98
C PHE A 41 -10.49 -2.43 -14.45
N ALA A 42 -10.95 -2.71 -13.22
CA ALA A 42 -11.99 -1.94 -12.55
C ALA A 42 -11.71 -1.89 -11.05
N ILE A 43 -11.84 -0.71 -10.45
CA ILE A 43 -11.66 -0.52 -9.03
C ILE A 43 -12.65 0.52 -8.50
N SER A 44 -13.28 0.20 -7.37
CA SER A 44 -14.03 1.15 -6.56
C SER A 44 -13.32 1.27 -5.21
N ASN A 45 -12.55 2.34 -5.07
CA ASN A 45 -11.75 2.63 -3.87
C ASN A 45 -12.51 3.52 -2.87
N VAL A 46 -13.83 3.39 -2.81
CA VAL A 46 -14.68 4.13 -1.87
C VAL A 46 -14.88 3.28 -0.62
N HIS A 47 -14.18 3.64 0.45
CA HIS A 47 -14.23 2.94 1.74
C HIS A 47 -15.10 3.71 2.74
N SER A 48 -16.01 3.01 3.42
CA SER A 48 -16.83 3.58 4.51
C SER A 48 -16.17 3.42 5.88
N HIS A 49 -14.85 3.23 5.91
CA HIS A 49 -14.08 3.01 7.12
C HIS A 49 -12.65 3.50 6.91
N GLU A 50 -11.98 3.84 8.01
CA GLU A 50 -10.55 4.17 8.02
C GLU A 50 -9.72 2.94 7.60
N PRO A 51 -8.59 3.11 6.89
CA PRO A 51 -7.63 2.05 6.66
C PRO A 51 -7.30 1.33 7.98
N PRO A 52 -7.26 -0.02 8.01
CA PRO A 52 -6.67 -0.71 9.14
C PRO A 52 -5.25 -0.17 9.28
N ALA A 53 -4.90 0.38 10.44
CA ALA A 53 -3.64 1.07 10.70
C ALA A 53 -2.46 0.32 10.07
N ALA A 54 -2.12 0.68 8.84
CA ALA A 54 -0.76 0.53 8.38
C ALA A 54 -0.02 1.52 9.27
N VAL A 55 0.92 0.99 10.04
CA VAL A 55 1.92 1.70 10.85
C VAL A 55 1.98 3.15 10.39
N PRO A 56 1.71 4.14 11.26
CA PRO A 56 1.59 5.53 10.85
C PRO A 56 2.77 5.82 9.94
N THR A 57 2.47 6.01 8.66
CA THR A 57 3.42 6.68 7.79
C THR A 57 3.44 8.06 8.39
N THR A 58 4.37 8.25 9.32
CA THR A 58 4.76 9.55 9.81
C THR A 58 5.02 10.33 8.55
N THR A 59 4.01 11.11 8.15
CA THR A 59 4.19 12.28 7.34
C THR A 59 5.22 13.08 8.12
N ARG A 60 6.51 12.88 7.81
CA ARG A 60 7.51 13.88 8.12
C ARG A 60 7.02 15.06 7.31
N ASN A 61 6.31 15.94 8.01
CA ASN A 61 6.04 17.28 7.55
C ASN A 61 7.40 17.85 7.16
N PHE A 62 7.73 17.84 5.87
CA PHE A 62 8.75 18.73 5.36
C PHE A 62 8.11 20.11 5.37
N THR A 63 8.02 20.70 6.56
CA THR A 63 7.88 22.15 6.67
C THR A 63 9.09 22.75 5.97
N HIS A 64 8.85 23.50 4.90
CA HIS A 64 9.83 24.29 4.17
C HIS A 64 10.33 25.48 5.01
N ALA A 65 10.72 25.22 6.25
CA ALA A 65 11.22 26.21 7.19
C ALA A 65 12.07 25.49 8.23
N SER A 66 13.33 25.21 7.87
CA SER A 66 14.52 25.23 8.73
C SER A 66 15.70 24.66 7.97
N ILE A 67 16.22 25.44 7.01
CA ILE A 67 17.62 25.31 6.58
C ILE A 67 18.47 25.81 7.76
N ALA A 68 18.64 25.00 8.80
CA ALA A 68 19.66 25.24 9.82
C ALA A 68 19.90 23.99 10.66
N THR A 69 21.13 23.48 10.58
CA THR A 69 21.79 22.60 11.56
C THR A 69 21.64 21.09 11.34
N GLN A 70 22.43 20.61 10.39
CA GLN A 70 22.80 19.21 10.21
C GLN A 70 23.96 18.87 11.15
N ALA A 71 23.92 17.72 11.86
CA ALA A 71 25.05 16.79 12.08
C ALA A 71 24.79 15.84 13.26
N LYS A 72 24.72 14.53 12.99
CA LYS A 72 25.54 13.45 13.60
C LYS A 72 24.85 12.09 13.46
N ALA A 73 25.66 11.11 13.03
CA ALA A 73 25.49 9.66 13.13
C ALA A 73 24.68 8.93 12.05
N LEU A 74 25.32 8.67 10.90
CA LEU A 74 25.16 7.44 10.09
C LEU A 74 26.48 7.18 9.34
N LEU A 75 27.43 6.62 10.08
CA LEU A 75 28.69 5.97 9.69
C LEU A 75 28.70 4.74 10.65
N ASP A 76 28.81 3.47 10.28
CA ASP A 76 29.62 2.84 9.25
C ASP A 76 29.11 1.40 9.03
N ASP A 77 28.27 1.14 8.03
CA ASP A 77 28.01 -0.26 7.63
C ASP A 77 27.55 -0.27 6.17
N ILE A 78 28.53 -0.29 5.26
CA ILE A 78 28.54 -1.08 4.02
C ILE A 78 29.75 -0.63 3.18
N CYS A 79 30.59 -1.62 2.87
CA CYS A 79 31.56 -1.67 1.77
C CYS A 79 33.00 -1.20 2.07
N LEU A 80 33.82 -2.11 2.59
CA LEU A 80 35.12 -2.39 1.99
C LEU A 80 35.31 -3.92 1.86
N ILE A 81 34.89 -4.44 0.72
CA ILE A 81 35.57 -5.56 0.06
C ILE A 81 36.77 -4.94 -0.67
N ARG A 82 37.92 -5.63 -0.66
CA ARG A 82 39.27 -5.33 -1.22
C ARG A 82 40.26 -4.98 -0.11
N ASP A 83 41.38 -5.68 0.11
CA ASP A 83 42.13 -6.73 -0.60
C ASP A 83 42.70 -7.72 0.44
#